data_AF-A0A7V2F351-F1
#
_entry.id   AF-A0A7V2F351-F1
#
_cell.length_a   1.000
_cell.length_b   1.000
_cell.length_c   1.000
_cell.angle_alpha   90.00
_cell.angle_beta   90.00
_cell.angle_gamma   90.00
#
_symmetry.space_group_name_H-M   'P 1'
#
loop_
_entity.id
_entity.type
_entity.pdbx_description
1 polymer ?
#
loop_
_entity_poly.entity_id
_entity_poly.type
_entity_poly.pdbx_seq_one_letter_code
_entity_poly.pdbx_strand_id
1 'polypeptide(L)' 'MTDRIKGYFTLVLHAHLPYVRHPEHEEFLEEDWFFEALTETYIPFVDMFERLLEEGVDFRITMSLTPSLISMMTDPLLQY' A
#
# COMPACT_ATOMS: atom_id res chain seq x y z
N MET A 1 18.73 3.56 33.82
CA MET A 1 19.31 2.60 32.87
C MET A 1 19.54 3.35 31.57
N THR A 2 20.79 3.57 31.16
CA THR A 2 21.08 4.12 29.83
C THR A 2 20.75 3.04 28.82
N ASP A 3 19.61 3.18 28.16
CA ASP A 3 19.22 2.29 27.08
C ASP A 3 20.23 2.48 25.94
N ARG A 4 21.11 1.51 25.73
CA ARG A 4 22.09 1.57 24.65
C ARG A 4 21.35 1.30 23.35
N ILE A 5 21.31 2.29 22.45
CA ILE A 5 20.84 2.13 21.08
C ILE A 5 21.57 0.94 20.46
N LYS A 6 20.82 -0.11 20.10
CA LYS A 6 21.37 -1.35 19.54
C LYS A 6 21.73 -1.23 18.05
N GLY A 7 21.24 -0.18 17.40
CA GLY A 7 21.39 0.09 15.97
C GLY A 7 20.14 0.77 15.42
N TYR A 8 20.09 0.94 14.10
CA TYR A 8 18.92 1.45 13.39
C TYR A 8 18.30 0.32 12.56
N PHE A 9 16.97 0.30 12.51
CA PHE A 9 16.20 -0.59 11.65
C PHE A 9 15.36 0.25 10.69
N THR A 10 15.22 -0.19 9.45
CA THR A 10 14.35 0.45 8.46
C THR A 10 13.63 -0.62 7.67
N LEU A 11 12.30 -0.62 7.78
CA LEU A 11 11.44 -1.40 6.91
C LEU A 11 11.16 -0.59 5.64
N VAL A 12 11.49 -1.16 4.47
CA VAL A 12 11.21 -0.57 3.16
C VAL A 12 10.25 -1.48 2.41
N LEU A 13 9.05 -0.99 2.12
CA LEU A 13 8.02 -1.69 1.37
C LEU A 13 8.00 -1.20 -0.08
N HIS A 14 7.99 -2.13 -1.03
CA HIS A 14 7.87 -1.82 -2.45
C HIS A 14 6.51 -2.28 -2.96
N ALA A 15 5.65 -1.33 -3.29
CA ALA A 15 4.31 -1.57 -3.80
C ALA A 15 4.26 -1.28 -5.30
N HIS A 16 3.98 -2.34 -6.05
CA HIS A 16 3.95 -2.32 -7.49
C HIS A 16 2.84 -3.22 -8.01
N LEU A 17 2.16 -2.74 -9.05
CA LEU A 17 1.31 -3.52 -9.93
C LEU A 17 1.56 -3.01 -11.36
N PRO A 18 1.64 -3.88 -12.38
CA PRO A 18 1.53 -3.44 -13.77
C PRO A 18 0.22 -2.68 -14.02
N TYR A 19 0.14 -1.92 -15.11
CA TYR A 19 -1.10 -1.22 -15.46
C TYR A 19 -2.10 -2.22 -16.05
N VAL A 20 -3.20 -2.46 -15.36
CA VAL A 20 -4.18 -3.53 -15.66
C VAL A 20 -5.56 -2.99 -16.04
N ARG A 21 -5.72 -1.68 -16.25
CA ARG A 21 -7.00 -1.09 -16.63
C ARG A 21 -7.34 -1.40 -18.10
N HIS A 22 -8.43 -2.14 -18.32
CA HIS A 22 -8.89 -2.56 -19.66
C HIS A 22 -10.38 -2.26 -19.89
N PRO A 23 -10.78 -1.00 -20.15
CA PRO A 23 -12.18 -0.61 -20.30
C PRO A 23 -12.89 -1.25 -21.51
N GLU A 24 -12.14 -1.85 -22.43
CA GLU A 24 -12.63 -2.62 -23.57
C GLU A 24 -13.22 -3.99 -23.18
N HIS A 25 -12.96 -4.48 -21.97
CA HIS A 25 -13.43 -5.76 -21.47
C HIS A 25 -14.37 -5.55 -20.27
N GLU A 26 -15.50 -6.25 -20.23
CA GLU A 26 -16.43 -6.17 -19.10
C GLU A 26 -15.87 -6.86 -17.84
N GLU A 27 -15.04 -7.89 -18.01
CA GLU A 27 -14.32 -8.59 -16.94
C GLU A 27 -12.88 -8.87 -17.39
N PHE A 28 -11.91 -8.58 -16.52
CA PHE A 28 -10.50 -8.81 -16.78
C PHE A 28 -9.80 -9.28 -15.50
N LEU A 29 -9.25 -10.51 -15.50
CA LEU A 29 -8.73 -11.18 -14.31
C LEU A 29 -7.59 -10.40 -13.64
N GLU A 30 -6.83 -9.64 -14.41
CA GLU A 30 -5.72 -8.85 -13.89
C GLU A 30 -6.19 -7.61 -13.10
N GLU A 31 -7.42 -7.12 -13.34
CA GLU A 31 -8.03 -6.09 -12.48
C GLU A 31 -8.32 -6.65 -11.08
N ASP A 32 -8.63 -7.94 -10.94
CA ASP A 32 -8.84 -8.56 -9.63
C ASP A 32 -7.59 -8.42 -8.74
N TRP A 33 -6.38 -8.55 -9.31
CA TRP A 33 -5.13 -8.35 -8.56
C TRP A 33 -5.03 -6.95 -7.96
N PHE A 34 -5.57 -5.94 -8.63
CA PHE A 34 -5.58 -4.57 -8.12
C PHE A 34 -6.50 -4.44 -6.91
N PHE A 35 -7.70 -5.02 -6.99
CA PHE A 35 -8.67 -4.97 -5.90
C PHE A 35 -8.27 -5.85 -4.71
N GLU A 36 -7.71 -7.03 -4.95
CA GLU A 36 -7.09 -7.89 -3.94
C GLU A 36 -5.96 -7.13 -3.23
N ALA A 37 -5.05 -6.49 -3.97
CA ALA A 37 -3.96 -5.70 -3.37
C ALA A 37 -4.48 -4.52 -2.53
N LEU A 38 -5.54 -3.83 -2.98
CA LEU A 38 -6.16 -2.76 -2.20
C LEU A 38 -6.78 -3.27 -0.90
N THR A 39 -7.65 -4.28 -1.01
CA THR A 39 -8.47 -4.77 0.10
C THR A 39 -7.69 -5.61 1.10
N GLU A 40 -6.70 -6.38 0.65
CA GLU A 40 -5.95 -7.30 1.50
C GLU A 40 -4.59 -6.76 1.94
N THR A 41 -4.09 -5.69 1.32
CA THR A 41 -2.76 -5.12 1.65
C THR A 41 -2.80 -3.63 1.96
N TYR A 42 -3.20 -2.78 1.01
CA TYR A 42 -2.99 -1.33 1.15
C TYR A 42 -3.92 -0.68 2.17
N ILE A 43 -5.21 -1.01 2.15
CA ILE A 43 -6.17 -0.54 3.15
C ILE A 43 -5.81 -1.07 4.55
N PRO A 44 -5.55 -2.38 4.74
CA PRO A 44 -5.09 -2.89 6.03
C PRO A 44 -3.81 -2.23 6.56
N PHE A 45 -2.87 -1.84 5.68
CA PHE A 45 -1.69 -1.08 6.09
C PHE A 45 -2.04 0.31 6.61
N VAL A 46 -2.94 1.03 5.94
CA VAL A 46 -3.42 2.35 6.40
C VAL A 46 -4.06 2.22 7.78
N ASP A 47 -4.98 1.28 7.96
CA ASP A 47 -5.66 1.03 9.24
C ASP A 47 -4.64 0.71 10.36
N MET A 48 -3.64 -0.12 10.06
CA MET A 48 -2.58 -0.44 11.01
C MET A 48 -1.74 0.79 11.37
N PHE A 49 -1.37 1.62 10.39
CA PHE A 49 -0.60 2.84 10.65
C PHE A 49 -1.38 3.84 11.49
N GLU A 50 -2.68 4.02 11.22
CA GLU A 50 -3.56 4.87 12.03
C GLU A 50 -3.61 4.38 13.48
N ARG A 51 -3.79 3.08 13.71
CA ARG A 51 -3.76 2.49 15.05
C ARG A 51 -2.44 2.71 15.77
N LEU A 52 -1.30 2.54 15.09
CA LEU A 52 0.02 2.78 15.69
C LEU A 52 0.20 4.26 16.09
N LEU A 53 -0.34 5.19 15.31
CA LEU A 53 -0.35 6.61 15.63
C LEU A 53 -1.24 6.91 16.85
N GLU A 54 -2.44 6.32 16.91
CA GLU A 54 -3.37 6.46 18.04
C GLU A 54 -2.80 5.90 19.35
N GLU A 55 -2.09 4.77 19.27
CA GLU A 55 -1.43 4.13 20.40
C GLU A 55 -0.11 4.83 20.81
N GLY A 56 0.33 5.85 20.05
CA GLY A 56 1.54 6.62 20.34
C GLY A 56 2.84 5.83 20.16
N VAL A 57 2.85 4.82 19.28
CA VAL A 57 4.02 3.99 18.99
C VAL A 57 5.03 4.78 18.14
N ASP A 58 6.30 4.85 18.57
CA ASP A 58 7.37 5.47 17.77
C ASP A 58 7.86 4.51 16.68
N PHE A 59 7.20 4.53 15.50
CA PHE A 59 7.57 3.72 14.34
C PHE A 59 7.98 4.57 13.14
N ARG A 60 8.82 4.01 12.26
CA ARG A 60 9.24 4.60 10.98
C ARG A 60 9.22 3.51 9.91
N ILE A 61 8.53 3.77 8.81
CA ILE A 61 8.43 2.89 7.64
C ILE A 61 8.65 3.72 6.39
N THR A 62 9.32 3.16 5.38
CA THR A 62 9.41 3.74 4.04
C THR A 62 8.60 2.88 3.08
N MET A 63 7.75 3.50 2.27
CA MET A 63 6.99 2.81 1.23
C MET A 63 7.24 3.48 -0.12
N SER A 64 7.54 2.69 -1.13
CA SER A 64 7.59 3.15 -2.53
C SER A 64 6.34 2.69 -3.26
N LEU A 65 5.72 3.62 -3.98
CA LEU A 65 4.55 3.36 -4.81
C LEU A 65 4.93 3.65 -6.26
N THR A 66 4.79 2.65 -7.14
CA THR A 66 5.15 2.83 -8.55
C THR A 66 4.17 3.75 -9.30
N PRO A 67 4.62 4.49 -10.33
CA PRO A 67 3.75 5.35 -11.13
C PRO A 67 2.52 4.63 -11.72
N SER A 68 2.66 3.37 -12.14
CA SER A 68 1.54 2.58 -12.66
C SER A 68 0.47 2.34 -11.60
N LEU A 69 0.87 1.92 -10.40
CA LEU A 69 -0.03 1.64 -9.28
C LEU A 69 -0.80 2.89 -8.85
N ILE A 70 -0.10 4.00 -8.62
CA ILE A 70 -0.77 5.24 -8.18
C ILE A 70 -1.70 5.80 -9.25
N SER A 71 -1.38 5.62 -10.54
CA SER A 71 -2.25 6.07 -11.63
C SER A 71 -3.59 5.33 -11.59
N MET A 72 -3.57 4.02 -11.31
CA MET A 72 -4.79 3.22 -11.17
C MET A 72 -5.57 3.54 -9.89
N MET A 73 -4.90 3.78 -8.76
CA MET A 73 -5.55 4.20 -7.50
C MET A 73 -6.35 5.50 -7.64
N THR A 74 -5.94 6.38 -8.56
CA THR A 74 -6.61 7.66 -8.82
C THR A 74 -7.55 7.64 -10.02
N ASP A 75 -7.70 6.50 -10.71
CA ASP A 75 -8.57 6.39 -11.89
C ASP A 75 -10.03 6.22 -11.45
N PRO A 76 -10.95 7.14 -11.81
CA PRO A 76 -12.36 7.04 -11.39
C PRO A 76 -13.07 5.76 -11.85
N LEU A 77 -12.60 5.10 -12.92
CA LEU A 77 -13.20 3.86 -13.41
C LEU A 77 -12.82 2.65 -12.54
N LEU A 78 -11.78 2.78 -11.73
CA LEU A 78 -11.33 1.75 -10.78
C LEU A 78 -11.73 2.08 -9.32
N GLN A 79 -12.64 3.04 -9.15
CA GLN A 79 -13.17 3.51 -7.86
C GLN A 79 -14.68 3.26 -7.75
N TYR A 80 -15.14 2.08 -8.15
CA TYR A 80 -16.55 1.71 -8.10
C TYR A 80 -17.03 1.37 -6.68
#